data_AF-A0A222XAP4-F1
#
_entry.id   AF-A0A222XAP4-F1
#
_cell.length_a   1.000
_cell.length_b   1.000
_cell.length_c   1.000
_cell.angle_alpha   90.00
_cell.angle_beta   90.00
_cell.angle_gamma   90.00
#
_symmetry.space_group_name_H-M   'P 1'
#
loop_
_entity.id
_entity.type
_entity.pdbx_description
1 polymer ?
#
loop_
_entity_poly.entity_id
_entity_poly.type
_entity_poly.pdbx_seq_one_letter_code
_entity_poly.pdbx_strand_id
1 'polypeptide(L)'
;MARRGVPLRWCLAAYPPRWRAAREHEVAGLLADLADDEQAGGDPGRVSVPEALGLVRAGLATRVRTGPPLRTRAAYRMLDARIPARHRGWAHDEQHSVAGAVGDLVWSAMPFAIAAALMRELSFTVVAALMLPVVLLRRELHGERRRAKHLVAQPGEPPTPWDLAWSWVPRRRVAARPALRRVAVGALVATAAALGVVLTAPGHLAVTPCGRACVEVDAVAPGGPGALGVGILVGAVLLGLVLAVVVVAGLRGRRRRALPDQPHRIVVPAGRATGLAALLVVGLLVWLVALERSAAPGLSYLVASCGLVVLLVSAAALAALHDAGHGAVDGAVDGAASPGGGQELALVDVVALAVGRVPAADTPRAAVVPDAVPDAVPGAVSDRRSARSAVRDGS
;
A
#
# COMPACT_ATOMS: atom_id res chain seq x y z
N MET A 1 1.07 31.03 26.24
CA MET A 1 0.44 29.71 25.97
C MET A 1 0.14 29.62 24.48
N ALA A 2 0.93 28.87 23.70
CA ALA A 2 0.68 28.70 22.27
C ALA A 2 -0.67 27.96 22.06
N ARG A 3 -1.64 28.63 21.44
CA ARG A 3 -2.94 27.99 21.11
C ARG A 3 -2.67 26.87 20.11
N ARG A 4 -2.97 25.62 20.48
CA ARG A 4 -2.92 24.47 19.57
C ARG A 4 -4.06 24.59 18.56
N GLY A 5 -3.85 25.31 17.46
CA GLY A 5 -4.79 25.38 16.35
C GLY A 5 -4.77 24.12 15.46
N VAL A 6 -5.79 23.98 14.61
CA VAL A 6 -5.84 22.89 13.61
C VAL A 6 -5.21 23.40 12.31
N PRO A 7 -4.29 22.65 11.68
CA PRO A 7 -3.71 23.08 10.41
C PRO A 7 -4.77 23.26 9.33
N LEU A 8 -4.84 24.43 8.69
CA LEU A 8 -5.82 24.75 7.65
C LEU A 8 -5.77 23.75 6.49
N ARG A 9 -4.57 23.29 6.12
CA ARG A 9 -4.37 22.24 5.11
C ARG A 9 -5.18 20.96 5.38
N TRP A 10 -5.42 20.61 6.64
CA TRP A 10 -6.24 19.45 7.02
C TRP A 10 -7.72 19.74 6.85
N CYS A 11 -8.17 20.95 7.19
CA CYS A 11 -9.53 21.40 6.95
C CYS A 11 -9.84 21.44 5.44
N LEU A 12 -8.95 22.02 4.64
CA LEU A 12 -9.08 22.09 3.19
C LEU A 12 -9.05 20.71 2.52
N ALA A 13 -8.44 19.70 3.12
CA ALA A 13 -8.49 18.33 2.62
C ALA A 13 -9.92 17.74 2.57
N ALA A 14 -10.87 18.31 3.33
CA ALA A 14 -12.28 17.95 3.26
C ALA A 14 -12.93 18.38 1.93
N TYR A 15 -12.41 19.40 1.25
CA TYR A 15 -12.94 19.86 -0.03
C TYR A 15 -12.50 18.94 -1.19
N PRO A 16 -13.31 18.82 -2.26
CA PRO A 16 -12.90 18.10 -3.46
C PRO A 16 -11.63 18.74 -4.10
N PRO A 17 -10.63 17.96 -4.54
CA PRO A 17 -9.45 18.50 -5.23
C PRO A 17 -9.78 19.45 -6.38
N ARG A 18 -10.75 19.09 -7.25
CA ARG A 18 -11.19 19.99 -8.34
C ARG A 18 -11.74 21.32 -7.86
N TRP A 19 -12.42 21.33 -6.72
CA TRP A 19 -13.01 22.54 -6.14
C TRP A 19 -11.90 23.47 -5.66
N ARG A 20 -10.84 22.91 -5.06
CA ARG A 20 -9.68 23.67 -4.61
C ARG A 20 -8.89 24.23 -5.79
N ALA A 21 -8.69 23.46 -6.85
CA ALA A 21 -8.00 23.92 -8.05
C ALA A 21 -8.76 25.06 -8.74
N ALA A 22 -10.09 24.95 -8.87
CA ALA A 22 -10.91 26.00 -9.46
C ALA A 22 -10.99 27.29 -8.62
N ARG A 23 -10.62 27.22 -7.33
CA ARG A 23 -10.66 28.33 -6.36
C ARG A 23 -9.30 28.58 -5.74
N GLU A 24 -8.23 28.29 -6.48
CA GLU A 24 -6.87 28.44 -5.98
C GLU A 24 -6.61 29.85 -5.47
N HIS A 25 -7.09 30.87 -6.19
CA HIS A 25 -6.98 32.27 -5.77
C HIS A 25 -7.76 32.59 -4.48
N GLU A 26 -8.97 32.07 -4.32
CA GLU A 26 -9.74 32.26 -3.07
C GLU A 26 -9.04 31.57 -1.88
N VAL A 27 -8.48 30.38 -2.11
CA VAL A 27 -7.73 29.63 -1.09
C VAL A 27 -6.42 30.32 -0.76
N ALA A 28 -5.73 30.88 -1.75
CA ALA A 28 -4.50 31.65 -1.57
C ALA A 28 -4.77 32.96 -0.81
N GLY A 29 -5.86 33.66 -1.14
CA GLY A 29 -6.32 34.83 -0.39
C GLY A 29 -6.60 34.49 1.07
N LEU A 30 -7.36 33.44 1.34
CA LEU A 30 -7.60 32.96 2.71
C LEU A 30 -6.30 32.62 3.46
N LEU A 31 -5.32 32.02 2.76
CA LEU A 31 -4.02 31.72 3.35
C LEU A 31 -3.20 32.98 3.62
N ALA A 32 -3.31 34.01 2.79
CA ALA A 32 -2.67 35.31 2.97
C ALA A 32 -3.29 36.09 4.13
N ASP A 33 -4.63 36.15 4.21
CA ASP A 33 -5.35 36.79 5.32
C ASP A 33 -4.97 36.16 6.67
N LEU A 34 -4.82 34.83 6.71
CA LEU A 34 -4.36 34.10 7.91
C LEU A 34 -2.87 34.25 8.20
N ALA A 35 -2.06 34.60 7.19
CA ALA A 35 -0.66 34.94 7.38
C ALA A 35 -0.53 36.36 7.94
N ASP A 36 -1.41 37.30 7.56
CA ASP A 36 -1.40 38.66 8.11
C ASP A 36 -1.79 38.69 9.61
N ASP A 37 -2.60 37.73 10.06
CA ASP A 37 -2.88 37.47 11.49
C ASP A 37 -1.66 36.91 12.25
N GLU A 38 -0.62 36.41 11.56
CA GLU A 38 0.66 35.97 12.16
C GLU A 38 1.41 37.15 12.79
N GLN A 39 1.39 38.32 12.14
CA GLN A 39 2.00 39.54 12.68
C GLN A 39 1.31 39.99 13.99
N ALA A 40 0.09 39.53 14.26
CA ALA A 40 -0.62 39.72 15.52
C ALA A 40 -0.36 38.63 16.58
N GLY A 41 0.56 37.68 16.31
CA GLY A 41 0.98 36.63 17.25
C GLY A 41 0.30 35.26 17.07
N GLY A 42 -0.34 35.02 15.92
CA GLY A 42 -0.90 33.72 15.53
C GLY A 42 0.14 32.71 15.00
N ASP A 43 -0.21 31.41 15.00
CA ASP A 43 0.61 30.35 14.38
C ASP A 43 0.17 30.22 12.90
N PRO A 44 1.06 30.51 11.93
CA PRO A 44 0.66 30.65 10.53
C PRO A 44 0.05 29.37 9.96
N GLY A 45 -1.11 29.52 9.34
CA GLY A 45 -1.83 28.41 8.70
C GLY A 45 -2.53 27.47 9.68
N ARG A 46 -2.82 27.92 10.90
CA ARG A 46 -3.68 27.21 11.85
C ARG A 46 -4.91 28.03 12.18
N VAL A 47 -6.05 27.36 12.21
CA VAL A 47 -7.34 27.96 12.54
C VAL A 47 -7.81 27.47 13.91
N SER A 48 -8.72 28.23 14.55
CA SER A 48 -9.33 27.79 15.79
C SER A 48 -10.12 26.49 15.59
N VAL A 49 -10.32 25.70 16.64
CA VAL A 49 -11.08 24.43 16.55
C VAL A 49 -12.52 24.65 16.04
N PRO A 50 -13.28 25.69 16.46
CA PRO A 50 -14.61 25.96 15.92
C PRO A 50 -14.61 26.28 14.42
N GLU A 51 -13.68 27.12 13.95
CA GLU A 51 -13.53 27.43 12.52
C GLU A 51 -13.12 26.19 11.72
N ALA A 52 -12.19 25.39 12.25
CA ALA A 52 -11.77 24.12 11.65
C ALA A 52 -12.97 23.20 11.42
N LEU A 53 -13.86 23.07 12.41
CA LEU A 53 -15.08 22.26 12.31
C LEU A 53 -16.05 22.85 11.27
N GLY A 54 -16.19 24.18 11.21
CA GLY A 54 -16.98 24.87 10.19
C GLY A 54 -16.49 24.56 8.77
N LEU A 55 -15.19 24.72 8.53
CA LEU A 55 -14.54 24.43 7.24
C LEU A 55 -14.66 22.95 6.84
N VAL A 56 -14.44 22.03 7.78
CA VAL A 56 -14.59 20.59 7.52
C VAL A 56 -16.04 20.25 7.16
N ARG A 57 -17.03 20.77 7.91
CA ARG A 57 -18.45 20.55 7.61
C ARG A 57 -18.84 21.12 6.25
N ALA A 58 -18.38 22.33 5.91
CA ALA A 58 -18.64 22.96 4.61
C ALA A 58 -18.00 22.17 3.46
N GLY A 59 -16.76 21.70 3.63
CA GLY A 59 -16.07 20.84 2.66
C GLY A 59 -16.79 19.51 2.43
N LEU A 60 -17.24 18.85 3.51
CA LEU A 60 -18.03 17.62 3.42
C LEU A 60 -19.39 17.86 2.74
N ALA A 61 -20.10 18.93 3.11
CA ALA A 61 -21.36 19.31 2.46
C ALA A 61 -21.16 19.55 0.96
N THR A 62 -20.06 20.19 0.57
CA THR A 62 -19.69 20.41 -0.84
C THR A 62 -19.47 19.08 -1.57
N ARG A 63 -18.83 18.09 -0.94
CA ARG A 63 -18.71 16.73 -1.52
C ARG A 63 -20.06 16.04 -1.67
N VAL A 64 -20.96 16.20 -0.71
CA VAL A 64 -22.30 15.62 -0.80
C VAL A 64 -23.07 16.23 -1.97
N ARG A 65 -23.09 17.56 -2.09
CA ARG A 65 -23.81 18.30 -3.16
C ARG A 65 -23.25 18.04 -4.56
N THR A 66 -21.93 17.94 -4.69
CA THR A 66 -21.27 17.78 -6.00
C THR A 66 -21.06 16.33 -6.42
N GLY A 67 -21.35 15.36 -5.53
CA GLY A 67 -21.25 13.94 -5.84
C GLY A 67 -22.55 13.35 -6.39
N PRO A 68 -22.51 12.12 -6.91
CA PRO A 68 -23.70 11.43 -7.42
C PRO A 68 -24.68 11.08 -6.28
N PRO A 69 -25.95 10.74 -6.59
CA PRO A 69 -26.90 10.26 -5.59
C PRO A 69 -26.41 8.98 -4.89
N LEU A 70 -26.89 8.73 -3.67
CA LEU A 70 -26.39 7.64 -2.80
C LEU A 70 -26.44 6.27 -3.47
N ARG A 71 -27.51 5.95 -4.22
CA ARG A 71 -27.64 4.68 -4.97
C ARG A 71 -26.47 4.47 -5.95
N THR A 72 -26.06 5.52 -6.66
CA THR A 72 -24.96 5.45 -7.63
C THR A 72 -23.61 5.33 -6.90
N ARG A 73 -23.47 5.96 -5.72
CA ARG A 73 -22.28 5.79 -4.87
C ARG A 73 -22.15 4.34 -4.39
N ALA A 74 -23.25 3.76 -3.90
CA ALA A 74 -23.30 2.38 -3.42
C ALA A 74 -22.96 1.40 -4.56
N ALA A 75 -23.61 1.54 -5.73
CA ALA A 75 -23.32 0.71 -6.90
C ALA A 75 -21.84 0.82 -7.33
N TYR A 76 -21.27 2.03 -7.34
CA TYR A 76 -19.86 2.24 -7.65
C TYR A 76 -18.88 1.62 -6.64
N ARG A 77 -19.21 1.66 -5.34
CA ARG A 77 -18.33 1.17 -4.26
C ARG A 77 -18.44 -0.33 -4.05
N MET A 78 -19.66 -0.87 -4.05
CA MET A 78 -19.94 -2.27 -3.73
C MET A 78 -19.93 -3.18 -4.96
N LEU A 79 -20.43 -2.70 -6.09
CA LEU A 79 -20.59 -3.50 -7.31
C LEU A 79 -19.57 -3.12 -8.39
N ASP A 80 -18.68 -2.16 -8.10
CA ASP A 80 -17.79 -1.54 -9.08
C ASP A 80 -18.55 -1.05 -10.34
N ALA A 81 -19.81 -0.64 -10.20
CA ALA A 81 -20.63 -0.19 -11.32
C ALA A 81 -20.07 1.10 -11.92
N ARG A 82 -20.10 1.21 -13.26
CA ARG A 82 -19.53 2.36 -13.98
C ARG A 82 -20.26 3.64 -13.60
N ILE A 83 -19.50 4.69 -13.29
CA ILE A 83 -20.05 6.00 -12.96
C ILE A 83 -20.51 6.71 -14.25
N PRO A 84 -21.72 7.32 -14.27
CA PRO A 84 -22.16 8.13 -15.41
C PRO A 84 -21.21 9.29 -15.71
N ALA A 85 -21.03 9.64 -17.00
CA ALA A 85 -20.09 10.66 -17.47
C ALA A 85 -20.14 11.97 -16.67
N ARG A 86 -21.36 12.48 -16.38
CA ARG A 86 -21.59 13.70 -15.59
C ARG A 86 -20.99 13.70 -14.17
N HIS A 87 -20.65 12.54 -13.63
CA HIS A 87 -20.08 12.38 -12.27
C HIS A 87 -18.64 11.87 -12.29
N ARG A 88 -17.96 11.82 -13.45
CA ARG A 88 -16.55 11.39 -13.55
C ARG A 88 -15.60 12.26 -12.74
N GLY A 89 -15.81 13.58 -12.74
CA GLY A 89 -15.03 14.48 -11.90
C GLY A 89 -15.10 14.11 -10.42
N TRP A 90 -16.22 13.55 -9.95
CA TRP A 90 -16.33 13.03 -8.57
C TRP A 90 -15.55 11.73 -8.39
N ALA A 91 -15.64 10.80 -9.33
CA ALA A 91 -14.85 9.57 -9.32
C ALA A 91 -13.33 9.86 -9.28
N HIS A 92 -12.90 10.83 -10.07
CA HIS A 92 -11.52 11.31 -10.13
C HIS A 92 -11.05 11.87 -8.78
N ASP A 93 -11.84 12.76 -8.17
CA ASP A 93 -11.53 13.34 -6.85
C ASP A 93 -11.44 12.28 -5.73
N GLU A 94 -12.30 11.27 -5.75
CA GLU A 94 -12.30 10.21 -4.74
C GLU A 94 -11.04 9.34 -4.81
N GLN A 95 -10.43 9.20 -5.99
CA GLN A 95 -9.18 8.45 -6.14
C GLN A 95 -7.94 9.24 -5.69
N HIS A 96 -8.04 10.57 -5.57
CA HIS A 96 -6.92 11.46 -5.25
C HIS A 96 -7.05 12.11 -3.87
N SER A 97 -8.10 11.81 -3.11
CA SER A 97 -8.37 12.45 -1.82
C SER A 97 -8.42 11.47 -0.65
N VAL A 98 -7.98 11.95 0.52
CA VAL A 98 -8.02 11.19 1.78
C VAL A 98 -9.46 10.79 2.13
N ALA A 99 -10.42 11.71 1.95
CA ALA A 99 -11.83 11.41 2.16
C ALA A 99 -12.34 10.28 1.27
N GLY A 100 -11.82 10.16 0.04
CA GLY A 100 -12.17 9.04 -0.83
C GLY A 100 -11.61 7.72 -0.36
N ALA A 101 -10.35 7.69 0.07
CA ALA A 101 -9.73 6.52 0.70
C ALA A 101 -10.45 6.09 1.99
N VAL A 102 -10.87 7.05 2.84
CA VAL A 102 -11.68 6.78 4.03
C VAL A 102 -13.05 6.24 3.63
N GLY A 103 -13.71 6.85 2.64
CA GLY A 103 -14.97 6.34 2.12
C GLY A 103 -14.84 4.91 1.61
N ASP A 104 -13.72 4.56 0.99
CA ASP A 104 -13.46 3.20 0.51
C ASP A 104 -13.31 2.21 1.64
N LEU A 105 -12.57 2.59 2.68
CA LEU A 105 -12.41 1.81 3.89
C LEU A 105 -13.78 1.54 4.53
N VAL A 106 -14.59 2.58 4.70
CA VAL A 106 -15.92 2.49 5.29
C VAL A 106 -16.84 1.58 4.45
N TRP A 107 -16.92 1.80 3.15
CA TRP A 107 -17.77 0.98 2.27
C TRP A 107 -17.30 -0.46 2.17
N SER A 108 -15.98 -0.70 2.26
CA SER A 108 -15.41 -2.05 2.25
C SER A 108 -15.62 -2.77 3.57
N ALA A 109 -15.61 -2.06 4.70
CA ALA A 109 -15.88 -2.60 6.03
C ALA A 109 -17.38 -2.83 6.29
N MET A 110 -18.27 -2.04 5.67
CA MET A 110 -19.72 -2.09 5.87
C MET A 110 -20.35 -3.49 5.76
N PRO A 111 -20.15 -4.28 4.68
CA PRO A 111 -20.79 -5.60 4.57
C PRO A 111 -20.35 -6.54 5.69
N PHE A 112 -19.09 -6.44 6.13
CA PHE A 112 -18.58 -7.24 7.23
C PHE A 112 -19.14 -6.79 8.58
N ALA A 113 -19.25 -5.48 8.80
CA ALA A 113 -19.89 -4.94 10.00
C ALA A 113 -21.36 -5.37 10.11
N ILE A 114 -22.09 -5.36 8.99
CA ILE A 114 -23.47 -5.86 8.93
C ILE A 114 -23.52 -7.36 9.24
N ALA A 115 -22.66 -8.17 8.59
CA ALA A 115 -22.61 -9.61 8.85
C ALA A 115 -22.29 -9.92 10.32
N ALA A 116 -21.31 -9.24 10.91
CA ALA A 116 -20.95 -9.40 12.32
C ALA A 116 -22.11 -9.01 13.25
N ALA A 117 -22.81 -7.90 12.96
CA ALA A 117 -23.96 -7.46 13.74
C ALA A 117 -25.14 -8.44 13.67
N LEU A 118 -25.44 -8.98 12.48
CA LEU A 118 -26.54 -9.93 12.26
C LEU A 118 -26.28 -11.28 12.92
N MET A 119 -25.05 -11.78 12.84
CA MET A 119 -24.70 -13.10 13.37
C MET A 119 -24.42 -13.07 14.88
N ARG A 120 -24.05 -11.90 15.44
CA ARG A 120 -23.63 -11.73 16.85
C ARG A 120 -22.45 -12.63 17.26
N GLU A 121 -21.68 -13.10 16.29
CA GLU A 121 -20.58 -14.05 16.46
C GLU A 121 -19.23 -13.36 16.32
N LEU A 122 -18.32 -13.59 17.28
CA LEU A 122 -16.96 -13.01 17.30
C LEU A 122 -16.14 -13.41 16.06
N SER A 123 -16.44 -14.60 15.50
CA SER A 123 -15.79 -15.17 14.32
C SER A 123 -15.92 -14.25 13.09
N PHE A 124 -17.04 -13.55 12.92
CA PHE A 124 -17.23 -12.63 11.79
C PHE A 124 -16.40 -11.36 11.92
N THR A 125 -16.19 -10.85 13.13
CA THR A 125 -15.30 -9.70 13.36
C THR A 125 -13.85 -10.05 13.00
N VAL A 126 -13.42 -11.28 13.31
CA VAL A 126 -12.10 -11.80 12.91
C VAL A 126 -11.99 -11.89 11.38
N VAL A 127 -12.99 -12.48 10.71
CA VAL A 127 -13.02 -12.56 9.24
C VAL A 127 -13.04 -11.17 8.60
N ALA A 128 -13.82 -10.24 9.15
CA ALA A 128 -13.89 -8.84 8.70
C ALA A 128 -12.50 -8.18 8.73
N ALA A 129 -11.83 -8.31 9.87
CA ALA A 129 -10.53 -7.73 10.09
C ALA A 129 -9.47 -8.36 9.16
N LEU A 130 -9.57 -9.66 8.87
CA LEU A 130 -8.73 -10.39 7.91
C LEU A 130 -8.96 -9.97 6.45
N MET A 131 -10.20 -9.73 6.06
CA MET A 131 -10.52 -9.36 4.68
C MET A 131 -10.20 -7.90 4.37
N LEU A 132 -10.23 -7.01 5.36
CA LEU A 132 -10.04 -5.58 5.15
C LEU A 132 -8.69 -5.23 4.48
N PRO A 133 -7.52 -5.73 4.95
CA PRO A 133 -6.25 -5.51 4.26
C PRO A 133 -6.22 -6.10 2.85
N VAL A 134 -6.84 -7.27 2.64
CA VAL A 134 -6.91 -7.90 1.31
C VAL A 134 -7.69 -7.02 0.34
N VAL A 135 -8.82 -6.45 0.78
CA VAL A 135 -9.63 -5.54 -0.03
C VAL A 135 -8.85 -4.26 -0.37
N LEU A 136 -8.16 -3.67 0.61
CA LEU A 136 -7.32 -2.48 0.40
C LEU A 136 -6.16 -2.78 -0.58
N LEU A 137 -5.49 -3.91 -0.41
CA LEU A 137 -4.39 -4.32 -1.28
C LEU A 137 -4.88 -4.63 -2.70
N ARG A 138 -5.97 -5.38 -2.84
CA ARG A 138 -6.60 -5.67 -4.14
C ARG A 138 -6.92 -4.37 -4.86
N ARG A 139 -7.41 -3.36 -4.13
CA ARG A 139 -7.76 -2.07 -4.70
C ARG A 139 -6.54 -1.31 -5.23
N GLU A 140 -5.44 -1.27 -4.50
CA GLU A 140 -4.18 -0.69 -4.99
C GLU A 140 -3.68 -1.42 -6.24
N LEU A 141 -3.70 -2.75 -6.23
CA LEU A 141 -3.28 -3.58 -7.37
C LEU A 141 -4.15 -3.40 -8.61
N HIS A 142 -5.45 -3.13 -8.43
CA HIS A 142 -6.43 -2.96 -9.51
C HIS A 142 -6.78 -1.49 -9.78
N GLY A 143 -6.08 -0.54 -9.16
CA GLY A 143 -6.40 0.89 -9.24
C GLY A 143 -6.42 1.40 -10.67
N GLU A 144 -5.46 0.98 -11.49
CA GLU A 144 -5.37 1.34 -12.92
C GLU A 144 -6.51 0.76 -13.76
N ARG A 145 -6.88 -0.52 -13.55
CA ARG A 145 -8.04 -1.13 -14.23
C ARG A 145 -9.34 -0.44 -13.85
N ARG A 146 -9.47 -0.07 -12.56
CA ARG A 146 -10.63 0.64 -12.05
C ARG A 146 -10.68 2.07 -12.61
N ARG A 147 -9.55 2.78 -12.65
CA ARG A 147 -9.41 4.08 -13.33
C ARG A 147 -9.86 3.99 -14.77
N ALA A 148 -9.35 3.01 -15.52
CA ALA A 148 -9.73 2.78 -16.90
C ALA A 148 -11.24 2.62 -17.06
N LYS A 149 -11.84 1.73 -16.26
CA LYS A 149 -13.28 1.44 -16.31
C LYS A 149 -14.14 2.69 -16.10
N HIS A 150 -13.76 3.56 -15.17
CA HIS A 150 -14.62 4.68 -14.74
C HIS A 150 -14.31 6.00 -15.43
N LEU A 151 -13.06 6.21 -15.84
CA LEU A 151 -12.57 7.51 -16.33
C LEU A 151 -12.20 7.50 -17.81
N VAL A 152 -12.08 6.35 -18.47
CA VAL A 152 -11.92 6.32 -19.94
C VAL A 152 -13.29 6.46 -20.59
N ALA A 153 -13.43 7.38 -21.54
CA ALA A 153 -14.65 7.57 -22.32
C ALA A 153 -15.01 6.31 -23.13
N GLN A 154 -16.29 5.94 -23.13
CA GLN A 154 -16.80 4.90 -24.03
C GLN A 154 -17.26 5.51 -25.35
N PRO A 155 -17.30 4.71 -26.43
CA PRO A 155 -17.88 5.14 -27.69
C PRO A 155 -19.30 5.68 -27.49
N GLY A 156 -19.58 6.87 -28.02
CA GLY A 156 -20.88 7.53 -27.93
C GLY A 156 -21.11 8.38 -26.68
N GLU A 157 -20.17 8.40 -25.73
CA GLU A 157 -20.23 9.35 -24.61
C GLU A 157 -19.57 10.69 -24.98
N PRO A 158 -20.13 11.83 -24.56
CA PRO A 158 -19.48 13.12 -24.76
C PRO A 158 -18.17 13.17 -23.95
N PRO A 159 -17.08 13.71 -24.53
CA PRO A 159 -15.83 13.85 -23.80
C PRO A 159 -16.01 14.78 -22.62
N THR A 160 -15.42 14.42 -21.49
CA THR A 160 -15.37 15.26 -20.28
C THR A 160 -13.93 15.68 -19.97
N PRO A 161 -13.69 16.83 -19.32
CA PRO A 161 -12.33 17.25 -18.91
C PRO A 161 -11.62 16.28 -17.96
N TRP A 162 -12.36 15.31 -17.41
CA TRP A 162 -11.85 14.31 -16.47
C TRP A 162 -11.64 12.95 -17.14
N ASP A 163 -11.87 12.88 -18.45
CA ASP A 163 -11.64 11.67 -19.20
C ASP A 163 -10.15 11.43 -19.31
N LEU A 164 -9.79 10.16 -19.17
CA LEU A 164 -8.44 9.71 -19.28
C LEU A 164 -8.27 8.95 -20.59
N ALA A 165 -7.08 9.06 -21.19
CA ALA A 165 -6.72 8.37 -22.41
C ALA A 165 -5.81 7.18 -22.11
N TRP A 166 -5.88 6.14 -22.95
CA TRP A 166 -4.89 5.07 -22.94
C TRP A 166 -3.59 5.58 -23.58
N SER A 167 -2.47 5.43 -22.87
CA SER A 167 -1.15 5.68 -23.41
C SER A 167 -0.17 4.60 -22.96
N TRP A 168 0.94 4.50 -23.70
CA TRP A 168 2.07 3.68 -23.30
C TRP A 168 2.92 4.47 -22.32
N VAL A 169 2.92 4.04 -21.05
CA VAL A 169 3.73 4.68 -20.01
C VAL A 169 4.85 3.74 -19.55
N PRO A 170 5.97 4.32 -19.07
CA PRO A 170 6.96 3.57 -18.33
C PRO A 170 6.32 2.84 -17.13
N ARG A 171 6.78 1.62 -16.87
CA ARG A 171 6.26 0.80 -15.78
C ARG A 171 6.81 1.31 -14.45
N ARG A 172 5.90 1.66 -13.54
CA ARG A 172 6.24 2.00 -12.16
C ARG A 172 6.58 0.73 -11.38
N ARG A 173 7.76 0.69 -10.76
CA ARG A 173 8.24 -0.40 -9.93
C ARG A 173 8.53 0.10 -8.52
N VAL A 174 8.23 -0.71 -7.51
CA VAL A 174 8.47 -0.31 -6.12
C VAL A 174 9.96 -0.44 -5.81
N ALA A 175 10.55 0.62 -5.26
CA ALA A 175 11.90 0.66 -4.74
C ALA A 175 12.15 -0.45 -3.70
N ALA A 176 13.18 -1.27 -3.92
CA ALA A 176 13.45 -2.45 -3.10
C ALA A 176 13.81 -2.10 -1.66
N ARG A 177 14.72 -1.15 -1.43
CA ARG A 177 15.21 -0.78 -0.09
C ARG A 177 14.09 -0.33 0.87
N PRO A 178 13.27 0.69 0.54
CA PRO A 178 12.21 1.12 1.45
C PRO A 178 11.13 0.06 1.63
N ALA A 179 10.86 -0.77 0.61
CA ALA A 179 9.92 -1.88 0.73
C ALA A 179 10.43 -2.97 1.67
N LEU A 180 11.65 -3.47 1.46
CA LEU A 180 12.28 -4.48 2.31
C LEU A 180 12.42 -4.00 3.75
N ARG A 181 12.75 -2.72 3.98
CA ARG A 181 12.80 -2.15 5.34
C ARG A 181 11.45 -2.21 6.03
N ARG A 182 10.35 -1.89 5.33
CA ARG A 182 8.99 -2.01 5.89
C ARG A 182 8.61 -3.45 6.19
N VAL A 183 8.96 -4.38 5.28
CA VAL A 183 8.74 -5.81 5.47
C VAL A 183 9.52 -6.32 6.68
N ALA A 184 10.80 -5.95 6.82
CA ALA A 184 11.63 -6.33 7.95
C ALA A 184 11.08 -5.80 9.29
N VAL A 185 10.69 -4.52 9.34
CA VAL A 185 10.08 -3.91 10.54
C VAL A 185 8.75 -4.60 10.88
N GLY A 186 7.90 -4.85 9.90
CA GLY A 186 6.64 -5.55 10.10
C GLY A 186 6.83 -6.99 10.60
N ALA A 187 7.78 -7.72 10.01
CA ALA A 187 8.15 -9.06 10.43
C ALA A 187 8.71 -9.06 11.85
N LEU A 188 9.58 -8.11 12.20
CA LEU A 188 10.12 -7.96 13.56
C LEU A 188 9.01 -7.76 14.59
N VAL A 189 8.09 -6.82 14.35
CA VAL A 189 6.98 -6.53 15.27
C VAL A 189 6.06 -7.74 15.43
N ALA A 190 5.65 -8.38 14.32
CA ALA A 190 4.79 -9.56 14.36
C ALA A 190 5.47 -10.74 15.08
N THR A 191 6.76 -10.97 14.80
CA THR A 191 7.55 -12.04 15.44
C THR A 191 7.72 -11.79 16.93
N ALA A 192 8.06 -10.56 17.34
CA ALA A 192 8.23 -10.21 18.75
C ALA A 192 6.92 -10.38 19.55
N ALA A 193 5.79 -9.96 18.98
CA ALA A 193 4.49 -10.19 19.59
C ALA A 193 4.14 -11.68 19.71
N ALA A 194 4.37 -12.45 18.63
CA ALA A 194 4.13 -13.89 18.60
C ALA A 194 4.99 -14.66 19.61
N LEU A 195 6.29 -14.35 19.67
CA LEU A 195 7.19 -14.92 20.69
C LEU A 195 6.77 -14.51 22.10
N GLY A 196 6.34 -13.26 22.30
CA GLY A 196 5.80 -12.81 23.58
C GLY A 196 4.60 -13.65 24.04
N VAL A 197 3.70 -14.01 23.15
CA VAL A 197 2.58 -14.92 23.46
C VAL A 197 3.06 -16.33 23.71
N VAL A 198 3.93 -16.91 22.87
CA VAL A 198 4.50 -18.25 23.09
C VAL A 198 5.18 -18.37 24.46
N LEU A 199 5.86 -17.31 24.91
CA LEU A 199 6.55 -17.27 26.20
C LEU A 199 5.63 -17.02 27.40
N THR A 200 4.44 -16.43 27.19
CA THR A 200 3.54 -16.02 28.28
C THR A 200 2.19 -16.74 28.28
N ALA A 201 1.91 -17.57 27.28
CA ALA A 201 0.67 -18.34 27.19
C ALA A 201 0.59 -19.36 28.34
N PRO A 202 -0.56 -19.46 29.01
CA PRO A 202 -0.78 -20.39 30.11
C PRO A 202 -0.89 -21.82 29.57
N GLY A 203 0.26 -22.48 29.43
CA GLY A 203 0.34 -23.93 29.22
C GLY A 203 0.09 -24.41 27.79
N HIS A 204 0.72 -25.52 27.45
CA HIS A 204 0.31 -26.34 26.30
C HIS A 204 -0.66 -27.41 26.81
N LEU A 205 -1.61 -27.81 25.98
CA LEU A 205 -2.43 -28.99 26.26
C LEU A 205 -1.52 -30.22 26.12
N ALA A 206 -1.19 -30.87 27.23
CA ALA A 206 -0.52 -32.16 27.18
C ALA A 206 -1.56 -33.26 27.04
N VAL A 207 -1.28 -34.18 26.13
CA VAL A 207 -2.10 -35.34 25.87
C VAL A 207 -1.44 -36.50 26.59
N THR A 208 -1.90 -36.82 27.79
CA THR A 208 -1.33 -37.85 28.67
C THR A 208 -2.16 -39.14 28.53
N PRO A 209 -1.54 -40.30 28.20
CA PRO A 209 -2.29 -41.55 28.16
C PRO A 209 -2.63 -41.99 29.60
N CYS A 210 -3.92 -42.01 29.94
CA CYS A 210 -4.43 -42.46 31.25
C CYS A 210 -4.75 -43.97 31.31
N GLY A 211 -4.54 -44.71 30.21
CA GLY A 211 -4.78 -46.17 30.16
C GLY A 211 -4.98 -46.72 28.75
N ARG A 212 -5.45 -47.98 28.64
CA ARG A 212 -5.85 -48.57 27.35
C ARG A 212 -7.10 -47.84 26.84
N ALA A 213 -6.94 -47.04 25.78
CA ALA A 213 -7.98 -46.21 25.16
C ALA A 213 -8.46 -45.00 25.98
N CYS A 214 -7.67 -44.52 26.94
CA CYS A 214 -7.94 -43.29 27.69
C CYS A 214 -6.88 -42.25 27.36
N VAL A 215 -7.31 -41.03 27.04
CA VAL A 215 -6.46 -39.88 26.78
C VAL A 215 -6.96 -38.72 27.62
N GLU A 216 -6.13 -38.27 28.55
CA GLU A 216 -6.41 -37.09 29.36
C GLU A 216 -5.73 -35.88 28.71
N VAL A 217 -6.43 -34.74 28.73
CA VAL A 217 -5.91 -33.50 28.18
C VAL A 217 -5.66 -32.57 29.36
N ASP A 218 -4.43 -32.56 29.84
CA ASP A 218 -4.02 -31.76 30.98
C ASP A 218 -3.54 -30.38 30.52
N ALA A 219 -4.04 -29.34 31.18
CA ALA A 219 -3.46 -28.00 31.08
C ALA A 219 -2.16 -27.99 31.90
N VAL A 220 -1.01 -28.14 31.24
CA VAL A 220 0.29 -28.08 31.92
C VAL A 220 0.58 -26.65 32.33
N ALA A 221 1.04 -26.43 33.56
CA ALA A 221 1.44 -25.12 34.04
C ALA A 221 2.46 -24.44 33.08
N PRO A 222 2.46 -23.10 32.96
CA PRO A 222 3.35 -22.37 32.07
C PRO A 222 4.82 -22.74 32.35
N GLY A 223 5.43 -23.47 31.42
CA GLY A 223 6.80 -23.97 31.51
C GLY A 223 7.70 -23.55 30.35
N GLY A 224 7.24 -22.65 29.48
CA GLY A 224 7.94 -22.21 28.27
C GLY A 224 7.56 -22.99 27.00
N PRO A 225 8.26 -22.76 25.87
CA PRO A 225 7.98 -23.48 24.63
C PRO A 225 8.31 -24.96 24.81
N GLY A 226 7.35 -25.85 24.55
CA GLY A 226 7.61 -27.30 24.54
C GLY A 226 8.68 -27.66 23.51
N ALA A 227 9.33 -28.82 23.66
CA ALA A 227 10.43 -29.26 22.79
C ALA A 227 10.09 -29.19 21.29
N LEU A 228 8.85 -29.54 20.91
CA LEU A 228 8.36 -29.42 19.54
C LEU A 228 8.29 -27.95 19.07
N GLY A 229 7.82 -27.04 19.92
CA GLY A 229 7.78 -25.60 19.63
C GLY A 229 9.19 -25.00 19.45
N VAL A 230 10.14 -25.39 20.31
CA VAL A 230 11.56 -25.03 20.15
C VAL A 230 12.11 -25.57 18.83
N GLY A 231 11.84 -26.83 18.51
CA GLY A 231 12.26 -27.44 17.25
C GLY A 231 11.75 -26.69 16.01
N ILE A 232 10.48 -26.28 16.01
CA ILE A 232 9.88 -25.48 14.94
C ILE A 232 10.61 -24.14 14.78
N LEU A 233 10.84 -23.41 15.87
CA LEU A 233 11.49 -22.10 15.83
C LEU A 233 12.95 -22.22 15.36
N VAL A 234 13.69 -23.22 15.85
CA VAL A 234 15.07 -23.49 15.40
C VAL A 234 15.07 -23.83 13.91
N GLY A 235 14.16 -24.69 13.45
CA GLY A 235 14.01 -25.03 12.04
C GLY A 235 13.73 -23.81 11.16
N ALA A 236 12.89 -22.88 11.64
CA ALA A 236 12.60 -21.62 10.96
C ALA A 236 13.83 -20.70 10.86
N VAL A 237 14.64 -20.60 11.92
CA VAL A 237 15.90 -19.84 11.90
C VAL A 237 16.88 -20.44 10.90
N LEU A 238 17.08 -21.76 10.94
CA LEU A 238 17.97 -22.46 10.00
C LEU A 238 17.53 -22.27 8.55
N LEU A 239 16.23 -22.44 8.27
CA LEU A 239 15.66 -22.19 6.95
C LEU A 239 15.86 -20.73 6.51
N GLY A 240 15.62 -19.77 7.40
CA GLY A 240 15.83 -18.34 7.15
C GLY A 240 17.29 -18.02 6.82
N LEU A 241 18.25 -18.61 7.54
CA LEU A 241 19.69 -18.46 7.28
C LEU A 241 20.09 -19.04 5.92
N VAL A 242 19.61 -20.24 5.58
CA VAL A 242 19.86 -20.86 4.27
C VAL A 242 19.32 -19.97 3.15
N LEU A 243 18.07 -19.51 3.27
CA LEU A 243 17.46 -18.62 2.28
C LEU A 243 18.19 -17.26 2.20
N ALA A 244 18.64 -16.71 3.32
CA ALA A 244 19.42 -15.49 3.36
C ALA A 244 20.75 -15.64 2.60
N VAL A 245 21.46 -16.75 2.78
CA VAL A 245 22.69 -17.06 2.03
C VAL A 245 22.40 -17.17 0.53
N VAL A 246 21.33 -17.88 0.14
CA VAL A 246 20.92 -18.01 -1.27
C VAL A 246 20.62 -16.64 -1.89
N VAL A 247 19.88 -15.78 -1.18
CA VAL A 247 19.54 -14.43 -1.63
C VAL A 247 20.81 -13.56 -1.78
N VAL A 248 21.70 -13.57 -0.80
CA VAL A 248 22.95 -12.79 -0.84
C VAL A 248 23.85 -13.28 -1.97
N ALA A 249 24.02 -14.59 -2.12
CA ALA A 249 24.81 -15.18 -3.20
C ALA A 249 24.21 -14.86 -4.58
N GLY A 250 22.89 -14.97 -4.73
CA GLY A 250 22.18 -14.63 -5.96
C GLY A 250 22.34 -13.15 -6.35
N LEU A 251 22.18 -12.25 -5.38
CA LEU A 251 22.35 -10.81 -5.58
C LEU A 251 23.79 -10.44 -5.90
N ARG A 252 24.78 -10.96 -5.17
CA ARG A 252 26.20 -10.65 -5.40
C ARG A 252 26.70 -11.24 -6.73
N GLY A 253 26.36 -12.49 -7.02
CA GLY A 253 26.83 -13.19 -8.22
C GLY A 253 26.23 -12.64 -9.51
N ARG A 254 24.92 -12.37 -9.54
CA ARG A 254 24.24 -11.90 -10.76
C ARG A 254 24.37 -10.41 -10.99
N ARG A 255 24.54 -9.59 -9.96
CA ARG A 255 24.76 -8.15 -10.14
C ARG A 255 26.09 -7.84 -10.84
N ARG A 256 27.07 -8.75 -10.77
CA ARG A 256 28.30 -8.66 -11.59
C ARG A 256 28.03 -8.79 -13.08
N ARG A 257 26.91 -9.38 -13.48
CA ARG A 257 26.45 -9.38 -14.87
C ARG A 257 25.69 -8.08 -15.09
N ALA A 258 26.06 -7.33 -16.11
CA ALA A 258 25.37 -6.09 -16.47
C ALA A 258 23.87 -6.38 -16.59
N LEU A 259 23.07 -5.70 -15.77
CA LEU A 259 21.61 -5.73 -15.93
C LEU A 259 21.30 -5.13 -17.29
N PRO A 260 20.34 -5.71 -18.05
CA PRO A 260 19.94 -5.12 -19.32
C PRO A 260 19.45 -3.69 -19.06
N ASP A 261 19.72 -2.80 -20.02
CA ASP A 261 19.18 -1.44 -19.94
C ASP A 261 17.65 -1.47 -19.91
N GLN A 262 17.03 -0.64 -19.07
CA GLN A 262 15.59 -0.63 -18.85
C GLN A 262 15.02 0.78 -19.02
N PRO A 263 14.95 1.29 -20.27
CA PRO A 263 14.56 2.67 -20.55
C PRO A 263 13.10 2.99 -20.15
N HIS A 264 12.25 1.96 -20.03
CA HIS A 264 10.84 2.10 -19.66
C HIS A 264 10.55 1.80 -18.19
N ARG A 265 11.56 1.76 -17.33
CA ARG A 265 11.39 1.52 -15.89
C ARG A 265 11.46 2.84 -15.11
N ILE A 266 10.46 3.09 -14.27
CA ILE A 266 10.51 4.15 -13.26
C ILE A 266 10.40 3.49 -11.89
N VAL A 267 11.44 3.64 -11.08
CA VAL A 267 11.44 3.15 -9.70
C VAL A 267 10.85 4.22 -8.81
N VAL A 268 9.76 3.88 -8.12
CA VAL A 268 9.02 4.77 -7.23
C VAL A 268 9.12 4.29 -5.79
N PRO A 269 9.17 5.20 -4.81
CA PRO A 269 9.11 4.81 -3.41
C PRO A 269 7.79 4.10 -3.14
N ALA A 270 7.81 3.09 -2.25
CA ALA A 270 6.61 2.42 -1.82
C ALA A 270 5.61 3.45 -1.24
N GLY A 271 4.40 3.56 -1.82
CA GLY A 271 3.42 4.58 -1.43
C GLY A 271 2.94 4.46 0.02
N ARG A 272 2.36 5.53 0.59
CA ARG A 272 1.84 5.53 1.97
C ARG A 272 0.78 4.45 2.20
N ALA A 273 -0.07 4.19 1.21
CA ALA A 273 -1.09 3.15 1.28
C ALA A 273 -0.51 1.76 1.51
N THR A 274 0.61 1.41 0.87
CA THR A 274 1.30 0.12 1.11
C THR A 274 1.82 0.01 2.54
N GLY A 275 2.31 1.11 3.12
CA GLY A 275 2.74 1.16 4.52
C GLY A 275 1.56 0.99 5.47
N LEU A 276 0.44 1.66 5.21
CA LEU A 276 -0.78 1.53 6.00
C LEU A 276 -1.38 0.11 5.91
N ALA A 277 -1.41 -0.49 4.72
CA ALA A 277 -1.83 -1.87 4.55
C ALA A 277 -0.92 -2.84 5.34
N ALA A 278 0.40 -2.65 5.28
CA ALA A 278 1.34 -3.45 6.07
C ALA A 278 1.10 -3.29 7.58
N LEU A 279 0.89 -2.06 8.06
CA LEU A 279 0.57 -1.78 9.46
C LEU A 279 -0.74 -2.44 9.89
N LEU A 280 -1.78 -2.40 9.05
CA LEU A 280 -3.06 -3.07 9.34
C LEU A 280 -2.90 -4.59 9.40
N VAL A 281 -2.13 -5.19 8.48
CA VAL A 281 -1.84 -6.63 8.50
C VAL A 281 -1.07 -7.01 9.76
N VAL A 282 0.00 -6.27 10.10
CA VAL A 282 0.80 -6.53 11.29
C VAL A 282 -0.02 -6.35 12.57
N GLY A 283 -0.78 -5.26 12.67
CA GLY A 283 -1.65 -5.01 13.82
C GLY A 283 -2.72 -6.09 13.98
N LEU A 284 -3.29 -6.58 12.88
CA LEU A 284 -4.22 -7.70 12.90
C LEU A 284 -3.56 -9.00 13.37
N LEU A 285 -2.37 -9.32 12.86
CA LEU A 285 -1.62 -10.51 13.29
C LEU A 285 -1.31 -10.44 14.78
N VAL A 286 -0.86 -9.29 15.29
CA VAL A 286 -0.60 -9.06 16.71
C VAL A 286 -1.87 -9.25 17.53
N TRP A 287 -3.02 -8.74 17.07
CA TRP A 287 -4.29 -8.92 17.75
C TRP A 287 -4.74 -10.40 17.78
N LEU A 288 -4.63 -11.12 16.66
CA LEU A 288 -4.94 -12.55 16.59
C LEU A 288 -4.05 -13.38 17.51
N VAL A 289 -2.75 -13.09 17.51
CA VAL A 289 -1.77 -13.67 18.44
C VAL A 289 -2.16 -13.38 19.89
N ALA A 290 -2.59 -12.17 20.21
CA ALA A 290 -3.03 -11.83 21.56
C ALA A 290 -4.30 -12.59 21.99
N LEU A 291 -5.22 -12.91 21.07
CA LEU A 291 -6.39 -13.75 21.35
C LEU A 291 -5.99 -15.19 21.71
N GLU A 292 -4.88 -15.69 21.16
CA GLU A 292 -4.37 -17.02 21.55
C GLU A 292 -3.81 -17.07 22.97
N ARG A 293 -3.64 -15.93 23.65
CA ARG A 293 -3.23 -15.93 25.06
C ARG A 293 -4.20 -16.72 25.95
N SER A 294 -5.46 -16.88 25.54
CA SER A 294 -6.47 -17.66 26.25
C SER A 294 -6.66 -19.09 25.71
N ALA A 295 -5.89 -19.51 24.71
CA ALA A 295 -6.03 -20.80 24.03
C ALA A 295 -4.65 -21.42 23.71
N ALA A 296 -4.63 -22.50 22.92
CA ALA A 296 -3.37 -23.09 22.45
C ALA A 296 -2.64 -22.15 21.47
N PRO A 297 -1.33 -21.87 21.63
CA PRO A 297 -0.59 -20.86 20.87
C PRO A 297 -0.17 -21.31 19.45
N GLY A 298 -1.05 -21.98 18.71
CA GLY A 298 -0.74 -22.58 17.40
C GLY A 298 -0.39 -21.55 16.33
N LEU A 299 -1.22 -20.51 16.16
CA LEU A 299 -0.99 -19.42 15.21
C LEU A 299 0.23 -18.59 15.62
N SER A 300 0.50 -18.45 16.91
CA SER A 300 1.68 -17.75 17.44
C SER A 300 2.98 -18.44 17.01
N TYR A 301 3.05 -19.77 17.06
CA TYR A 301 4.20 -20.50 16.50
C TYR A 301 4.34 -20.30 14.98
N LEU A 302 3.24 -20.34 14.23
CA LEU A 302 3.26 -20.12 12.78
C LEU A 302 3.74 -18.70 12.43
N VAL A 303 3.19 -17.68 13.09
CA VAL A 303 3.54 -16.26 12.87
C VAL A 303 5.00 -16.00 13.26
N ALA A 304 5.45 -16.52 14.41
CA ALA A 304 6.85 -16.39 14.82
C ALA A 304 7.81 -17.05 13.82
N SER A 305 7.49 -18.26 13.36
CA SER A 305 8.33 -19.00 12.41
C SER A 305 8.43 -18.30 11.05
N CYS A 306 7.29 -17.93 10.47
CA CYS A 306 7.25 -17.17 9.22
C CYS A 306 7.96 -15.82 9.36
N GLY A 307 7.74 -15.13 10.48
CA GLY A 307 8.34 -13.85 10.76
C GLY A 307 9.88 -13.90 10.88
N LEU A 308 10.42 -14.94 11.54
CA LEU A 308 11.87 -15.18 11.62
C LEU A 308 12.49 -15.40 10.23
N VAL A 309 11.87 -16.23 9.39
CA VAL A 309 12.33 -16.47 8.01
C VAL A 309 12.33 -15.15 7.20
N VAL A 310 11.21 -14.42 7.22
CA VAL A 310 11.07 -13.16 6.48
C VAL A 310 12.05 -12.09 6.99
N LEU A 311 12.25 -11.99 8.30
CA LEU A 311 13.17 -11.03 8.91
C LEU A 311 14.62 -11.29 8.48
N LEU A 312 15.09 -12.54 8.57
CA LEU A 312 16.45 -12.91 8.17
C LEU A 312 16.69 -12.67 6.68
N VAL A 313 15.76 -13.10 5.82
CA VAL A 313 15.86 -12.92 4.36
C VAL A 313 15.86 -11.44 3.98
N SER A 314 14.97 -10.65 4.56
CA SER A 314 14.88 -9.22 4.26
C SER A 314 16.07 -8.43 4.79
N ALA A 315 16.59 -8.74 5.98
CA ALA A 315 17.81 -8.14 6.52
C ALA A 315 19.04 -8.45 5.66
N ALA A 316 19.19 -9.70 5.22
CA ALA A 316 20.30 -10.12 4.35
C ALA A 316 20.23 -9.44 2.97
N ALA A 317 19.03 -9.34 2.40
CA ALA A 317 18.82 -8.60 1.16
C ALA A 317 19.17 -7.11 1.30
N LEU A 318 18.77 -6.47 2.41
CA LEU A 318 19.12 -5.07 2.70
C LEU A 318 20.63 -4.87 2.85
N ALA A 319 21.33 -5.75 3.56
CA ALA A 319 22.78 -5.71 3.70
C ALA A 319 23.47 -5.81 2.33
N ALA A 320 23.08 -6.79 1.51
CA ALA A 320 23.63 -6.96 0.16
C ALA A 320 23.37 -5.74 -0.75
N LEU A 321 22.22 -5.06 -0.59
CA LEU A 321 21.91 -3.83 -1.32
C LEU A 321 22.70 -2.62 -0.81
N HIS A 322 23.11 -2.61 0.46
CA HIS A 322 23.88 -1.53 1.08
C HIS A 322 25.37 -1.61 0.70
N ASP A 323 25.97 -2.80 0.79
CA ASP A 323 27.36 -3.07 0.39
C ASP A 323 27.61 -2.58 -1.05
N ALA A 324 26.67 -2.90 -1.94
CA ALA A 324 26.79 -2.60 -3.35
C ALA A 324 26.39 -1.15 -3.70
N GLY A 325 25.93 -0.35 -2.73
CA GLY A 325 25.83 1.09 -2.88
C GLY A 325 27.17 1.80 -2.71
N HIS A 326 28.02 1.30 -1.80
CA HIS A 326 29.33 1.89 -1.50
C HIS A 326 30.31 1.73 -2.65
N GLY A 327 30.41 0.53 -3.23
CA GLY A 327 31.33 0.28 -4.35
C GLY A 327 31.00 1.05 -5.65
N ALA A 328 29.79 1.61 -5.78
CA ALA A 328 29.43 2.44 -6.93
C ALA A 328 29.87 3.91 -6.77
N VAL A 329 30.04 4.38 -5.53
CA VAL A 329 30.49 5.74 -5.24
C VAL A 329 31.99 5.86 -5.52
N ASP A 330 32.77 4.84 -5.14
CA ASP A 330 34.22 4.83 -5.33
C ASP A 330 34.64 4.78 -6.82
N GLY A 331 33.81 4.19 -7.69
CA GLY A 331 34.07 4.13 -9.14
C GLY A 331 33.56 5.33 -9.94
N ALA A 332 32.78 6.23 -9.33
CA ALA A 332 32.20 7.39 -10.01
C ALA A 332 33.14 8.61 -10.06
N VAL A 333 34.28 8.55 -9.36
CA VAL A 333 35.28 9.64 -9.32
C VAL A 333 36.00 9.81 -10.67
N ASP A 334 36.02 8.78 -11.53
CA ASP A 334 36.84 8.77 -12.76
C ASP A 334 36.11 9.14 -14.06
N GLY A 335 35.09 9.99 -14.00
CA GLY A 335 34.73 10.82 -15.16
C GLY A 335 33.68 10.23 -16.11
N ALA A 336 32.42 10.38 -15.74
CA ALA A 336 31.30 10.79 -16.59
C ALA A 336 30.04 10.59 -15.76
N ALA A 337 29.58 11.66 -15.09
CA ALA A 337 28.33 11.66 -14.37
C ALA A 337 27.18 11.44 -15.36
N SER A 338 26.87 10.17 -15.65
CA SER A 338 25.65 9.83 -16.37
C SER A 338 24.49 10.29 -15.48
N PRO A 339 23.59 11.18 -15.95
CA PRO A 339 22.52 11.75 -15.14
C PRO A 339 21.51 10.71 -14.59
N GLY A 340 21.69 9.43 -14.93
CA GLY A 340 20.99 8.30 -14.32
C GLY A 340 21.56 7.94 -12.95
N GLY A 341 21.29 8.80 -11.96
CA GLY A 341 21.63 8.59 -10.55
C GLY A 341 21.37 7.16 -10.07
N GLY A 342 22.29 6.66 -9.24
CA GLY A 342 22.41 5.26 -8.80
C GLY A 342 21.09 4.50 -8.83
N GLN A 343 20.91 3.67 -9.86
CA GLN A 343 19.65 2.98 -10.13
C GLN A 343 19.22 2.18 -8.91
N GLU A 344 18.24 2.72 -8.18
CA GLU A 344 17.60 2.00 -7.10
C GLU A 344 16.96 0.74 -7.69
N LEU A 345 17.33 -0.44 -7.19
CA LEU A 345 16.78 -1.70 -7.69
C LEU A 345 15.29 -1.78 -7.36
N ALA A 346 14.49 -2.29 -8.30
CA ALA A 346 13.09 -2.61 -8.04
C ALA A 346 12.98 -3.87 -7.17
N LEU A 347 11.98 -3.92 -6.30
CA LEU A 347 11.73 -5.08 -5.43
C LEU A 347 11.54 -6.38 -6.22
N VAL A 348 10.85 -6.30 -7.37
CA VAL A 348 10.63 -7.46 -8.26
C VAL A 348 11.95 -8.00 -8.84
N ASP A 349 12.92 -7.11 -9.10
CA ASP A 349 14.23 -7.51 -9.61
C ASP A 349 15.04 -8.20 -8.52
N VAL A 350 14.98 -7.70 -7.29
CA VAL A 350 15.60 -8.36 -6.13
C VAL A 350 15.04 -9.76 -5.93
N VAL A 351 13.72 -9.94 -6.04
CA VAL A 351 13.08 -11.25 -5.95
C VAL A 351 13.49 -12.15 -7.13
N ALA A 352 13.50 -11.64 -8.36
CA ALA A 352 13.92 -12.40 -9.53
C ALA A 352 15.38 -12.88 -9.38
N LEU A 353 16.28 -11.96 -9.01
CA LEU A 353 17.70 -12.25 -8.79
C LEU A 353 17.91 -13.24 -7.65
N ALA A 354 17.16 -13.14 -6.55
CA ALA A 354 17.20 -14.09 -5.45
C ALA A 354 16.78 -15.50 -5.87
N VAL A 355 15.74 -15.62 -6.70
CA VAL A 355 15.16 -16.92 -7.10
C VAL A 355 15.94 -17.61 -8.22
N GLY A 356 16.84 -16.93 -8.92
CA GLY A 356 17.55 -17.57 -10.03
C GLY A 356 17.52 -16.83 -11.36
N ARG A 357 16.63 -15.84 -11.48
CA ARG A 357 16.15 -15.33 -12.76
C ARG A 357 16.80 -13.99 -13.07
N VAL A 358 17.13 -13.80 -14.35
CA VAL A 358 17.51 -12.48 -14.86
C VAL A 358 16.23 -11.66 -15.00
N PRO A 359 16.18 -10.42 -14.48
CA PRO A 359 15.04 -9.54 -14.70
C PRO A 359 14.79 -9.36 -16.21
N ALA A 360 13.58 -9.65 -16.66
CA ALA A 360 13.20 -9.38 -18.05
C ALA A 360 13.23 -7.87 -18.31
N ALA A 361 13.62 -7.47 -19.53
CA ALA A 361 13.51 -6.08 -19.95
C ALA A 361 12.06 -5.61 -19.80
N ASP A 362 11.88 -4.47 -19.11
CA ASP A 362 10.54 -3.93 -18.88
C ASP A 362 9.99 -3.37 -20.19
N THR A 363 8.89 -3.95 -20.65
CA THR A 363 8.11 -3.40 -21.77
C THR A 363 7.21 -2.27 -21.28
N PRO A 364 7.00 -1.22 -22.10
CA PRO A 364 6.04 -0.19 -21.79
C PRO A 364 4.67 -0.84 -21.57
N ARG A 365 3.89 -0.28 -20.65
CA ARG A 365 2.58 -0.82 -20.29
C ARG A 365 1.50 0.18 -20.69
N ALA A 366 0.44 -0.30 -21.31
CA ALA A 366 -0.77 0.48 -21.48
C ALA A 366 -1.30 0.87 -20.09
N ALA A 367 -1.35 2.18 -19.83
CA ALA A 367 -1.95 2.75 -18.64
C ALA A 367 -2.79 3.95 -19.02
N VAL A 368 -3.55 4.42 -18.04
CA VAL A 368 -4.51 5.48 -18.24
C VAL A 368 -3.89 6.78 -17.73
N VAL A 369 -3.76 7.76 -18.61
CA VAL A 369 -3.17 9.08 -18.32
C VAL A 369 -4.21 10.17 -18.51
N PRO A 370 -4.10 11.32 -17.81
CA PRO A 370 -4.87 12.50 -18.15
C PRO A 370 -4.78 12.72 -19.65
N ASP A 371 -5.93 12.81 -20.33
CA ASP A 371 -5.90 13.27 -21.71
C ASP A 371 -5.36 14.69 -21.61
N ALA A 372 -4.12 14.89 -22.05
CA ALA A 372 -3.61 16.24 -22.19
C ALA A 372 -4.60 16.88 -23.16
N VAL A 373 -5.39 17.84 -22.65
CA VAL A 373 -6.27 18.64 -23.49
C VAL A 373 -5.42 19.01 -24.71
N PRO A 374 -5.84 18.66 -25.93
CA PRO A 374 -5.06 18.89 -27.13
C PRO A 374 -5.05 20.40 -27.44
N ASP A 375 -4.45 21.19 -26.55
CA ASP A 375 -4.16 22.59 -26.75
C ASP A 375 -2.70 22.70 -27.17
N ALA A 376 -2.52 22.96 -28.47
CA ALA A 376 -1.47 23.81 -29.01
C ALA A 376 0.00 23.42 -28.74
N VAL A 377 0.40 22.19 -29.07
CA VAL A 377 1.75 21.99 -29.65
C VAL A 377 1.59 21.72 -31.15
N PRO A 378 1.69 22.76 -32.01
CA PRO A 378 1.84 22.54 -33.44
C PRO A 378 3.21 21.88 -33.67
N GLY A 379 3.22 20.55 -33.79
CA GLY A 379 4.45 19.80 -34.11
C GLY A 379 4.46 18.32 -33.74
N ALA A 380 3.65 17.86 -32.77
CA ALA A 380 3.65 16.46 -32.33
C ALA A 380 2.69 15.54 -33.12
N VAL A 381 2.48 15.84 -34.41
CA VAL A 381 1.74 14.98 -35.34
C VAL A 381 2.76 14.19 -36.16
N SER A 382 3.20 13.03 -35.68
CA SER A 382 3.71 12.02 -36.63
C SER A 382 3.53 10.56 -36.22
N ASP A 383 3.33 10.21 -34.94
CA ASP A 383 3.41 8.78 -34.57
C ASP A 383 2.11 8.07 -34.17
N ARG A 384 0.96 8.78 -34.14
CA ARG A 384 -0.34 8.13 -33.87
C ARG A 384 -0.89 7.31 -35.05
N ARG A 385 -0.38 7.48 -36.27
CA ARG A 385 -0.79 6.64 -37.43
C ARG A 385 -0.18 5.25 -37.40
N SER A 386 1.04 5.09 -36.87
CA SER A 386 1.76 3.82 -36.79
C SER A 386 1.03 2.79 -35.91
N ALA A 387 0.44 3.24 -34.80
CA ALA A 387 -0.30 2.36 -33.87
C ALA A 387 -1.66 1.88 -34.40
N ARG A 388 -2.30 2.59 -35.35
CA ARG A 388 -3.55 2.14 -35.99
C ARG A 388 -3.31 1.18 -37.15
N SER A 389 -2.13 1.18 -37.78
CA SER A 389 -1.76 0.24 -38.85
C SER A 389 -1.55 -1.17 -38.29
N ALA A 390 -0.83 -1.30 -37.17
CA ALA A 390 -0.46 -2.61 -36.62
C ALA A 390 -1.64 -3.45 -36.09
N VAL A 391 -2.81 -2.85 -35.86
CA VAL A 391 -4.02 -3.57 -35.45
C VAL A 391 -4.85 -4.05 -36.65
N ARG A 392 -4.60 -3.49 -37.85
CA ARG A 392 -5.39 -3.83 -39.05
C ARG A 392 -4.77 -4.92 -39.91
N ASP A 393 -3.47 -5.18 -39.76
CA ASP A 393 -2.74 -6.18 -40.55
C ASP A 393 -2.48 -7.50 -39.79
N GLY A 394 -3.13 -7.69 -38.64
CA GLY A 394 -2.97 -8.87 -37.77
C GLY A 394 -4.22 -9.73 -37.60
N SER A 395 -5.24 -9.56 -38.45
CA SER A 395 -6.46 -10.38 -38.46
C SER A 395 -6.53 -11.32 -39.65
#